data_AF-A0A4Q1F1H5-F1
#
_entry.id   AF-A0A4Q1F1H5-F1
#
_cell.length_a   1.000
_cell.length_b   1.000
_cell.length_c   1.000
_cell.angle_alpha   90.00
_cell.angle_beta   90.00
_cell.angle_gamma   90.00
#
_symmetry.space_group_name_H-M   'P 1'
#
loop_
_entity.id
_entity.type
_entity.pdbx_description
1 polymer ?
#
loop_
_entity_poly.entity_id
_entity_poly.type
_entity_poly.pdbx_seq_one_letter_code
_entity_poly.pdbx_strand_id
1 'polypeptide(L)'
;MAYKSKSILQVVKEIESSKVYLPALQRKFVWGKSQIELLFDSLMRNYPIGTFLFWNLEREVANNYVFYEFLKEYDQRNPFNKRKTGNFLNPEIIGVLDGQQRLSSMYIGLQGTHTEKAPYMRWSDENSYKKIRIIFKLTLSTL
;
A
#
# COMPACT_ATOMS: atom_id res chain seq x y z
N MET A 1 -5.50 -15.10 18.79
CA MET A 1 -5.35 -13.90 17.93
C MET A 1 -6.64 -13.10 18.02
N ALA A 2 -6.59 -11.83 18.44
CA ALA A 2 -7.77 -10.99 18.51
C ALA A 2 -8.08 -10.42 17.11
N TYR A 3 -9.22 -10.79 16.53
CA TYR A 3 -9.70 -10.20 15.30
C TYR A 3 -10.22 -8.78 15.60
N LYS A 4 -9.69 -7.78 14.89
CA LYS A 4 -10.12 -6.39 15.02
C LYS A 4 -10.55 -5.86 13.66
N SER A 5 -11.76 -5.33 13.58
CA SER A 5 -12.23 -4.61 12.41
C SER A 5 -11.60 -3.21 12.38
N LYS A 6 -11.00 -2.84 11.25
CA LYS A 6 -10.58 -1.47 10.93
C LYS A 6 -11.12 -1.10 9.56
N SER A 7 -11.53 0.14 9.38
CA SER A 7 -11.90 0.63 8.04
C SER A 7 -10.65 0.91 7.20
N ILE A 8 -10.78 0.81 5.87
CA ILE A 8 -9.68 1.14 4.94
C ILE A 8 -9.19 2.57 5.17
N LEU A 9 -10.12 3.51 5.39
CA LEU A 9 -9.80 4.91 5.69
C LEU A 9 -8.95 5.04 6.96
N GLN A 10 -9.25 4.29 8.01
CA GLN A 10 -8.44 4.30 9.24
C GLN A 10 -7.02 3.81 8.97
N VAL A 11 -6.86 2.67 8.29
CA VAL A 11 -5.53 2.12 7.99
C VAL A 11 -4.72 3.07 7.11
N VAL A 12 -5.34 3.66 6.08
CA VAL A 12 -4.69 4.67 5.22
C VAL A 12 -4.23 5.89 6.03
N LYS A 13 -5.05 6.40 6.95
CA LYS A 13 -4.66 7.49 7.84
C LYS A 13 -3.50 7.10 8.77
N GLU A 14 -3.47 5.87 9.27
CA GLU A 14 -2.38 5.35 10.10
C GLU A 14 -1.07 5.16 9.29
N ILE A 15 -1.16 4.91 7.97
CA ILE A 15 0.00 4.92 7.07
C ILE A 15 0.53 6.36 6.93
N GLU A 16 -0.34 7.33 6.60
CA GLU A 16 0.07 8.75 6.46
C GLU A 16 0.62 9.34 7.77
N SER A 17 0.10 8.92 8.93
CA SER A 17 0.60 9.36 10.24
C SER A 17 1.87 8.62 10.71
N SER A 18 2.49 7.83 9.83
CA SER A 18 3.74 7.10 10.13
C SER A 18 3.60 6.15 11.32
N LYS A 19 2.45 5.47 11.44
CA LYS A 19 2.17 4.43 12.44
C LYS A 19 2.31 3.02 11.86
N VAL A 20 2.00 2.83 10.58
CA VAL A 20 2.03 1.53 9.89
C VAL A 20 3.22 1.44 8.93
N TYR A 21 3.95 0.33 8.99
CA TYR A 21 5.16 0.08 8.20
C TYR A 21 5.22 -1.35 7.66
N LEU A 22 6.14 -1.58 6.73
CA LEU A 22 6.44 -2.88 6.15
C LEU A 22 7.73 -3.45 6.76
N PRO A 23 7.69 -4.58 7.49
CA PRO A 23 8.89 -5.25 7.96
C PRO A 23 9.79 -5.73 6.81
N ALA A 24 11.10 -5.82 7.05
CA ALA A 24 12.09 -6.22 6.03
C ALA A 24 11.99 -7.65 5.48
N LEU A 25 11.02 -8.44 5.94
CA LEU A 25 10.72 -9.76 5.39
C LEU A 25 9.93 -9.68 4.06
N GLN A 26 9.30 -8.55 3.80
CA GLN A 26 8.35 -8.39 2.69
C GLN A 26 9.03 -8.21 1.33
N ARG A 27 8.41 -8.76 0.27
CA ARG A 27 8.87 -8.59 -1.11
C ARG A 27 8.52 -7.21 -1.66
N LYS A 28 9.21 -6.78 -2.72
CA LYS A 28 8.87 -5.53 -3.43
C LYS A 28 7.43 -5.53 -3.93
N PHE A 29 6.83 -4.35 -4.03
CA PHE A 29 5.53 -4.17 -4.67
C PHE A 29 5.65 -4.47 -6.17
N VAL A 30 4.73 -5.27 -6.72
CA VAL A 30 4.78 -5.73 -8.12
C VAL A 30 3.43 -5.64 -8.84
N TRP A 31 2.38 -5.17 -8.18
CA TRP A 31 1.05 -5.14 -8.79
C TRP A 31 0.95 -4.01 -9.82
N GLY A 32 0.45 -4.35 -11.01
CA GLY A 32 0.15 -3.38 -12.07
C GLY A 32 -1.23 -2.73 -11.90
N LYS A 33 -1.52 -1.76 -12.77
CA LYS A 33 -2.79 -1.01 -12.78
C LYS A 33 -4.01 -1.91 -12.74
N SER A 34 -4.07 -2.93 -13.60
CA SER A 34 -5.23 -3.82 -13.72
C SER A 34 -5.53 -4.59 -12.43
N GLN A 35 -4.50 -5.00 -11.69
CA GLN A 35 -4.69 -5.68 -10.40
C GLN A 35 -5.21 -4.74 -9.32
N ILE A 36 -4.76 -3.48 -9.35
CA ILE A 36 -5.28 -2.44 -8.46
C ILE A 36 -6.76 -2.19 -8.79
N GLU A 37 -7.11 -2.01 -10.06
CA GLU A 37 -8.50 -1.80 -10.50
C GLU A 37 -9.41 -2.96 -10.09
N LEU A 38 -8.98 -4.21 -10.28
CA LEU A 38 -9.73 -5.40 -9.87
C LEU A 38 -9.94 -5.48 -8.34
N LEU A 39 -8.96 -5.06 -7.54
CA LEU A 39 -9.10 -5.00 -6.09
C LEU A 39 -10.19 -4.00 -5.69
N PHE A 40 -10.20 -2.82 -6.31
CA PHE A 40 -11.20 -1.80 -6.02
C PHE A 40 -12.59 -2.16 -6.57
N ASP A 41 -12.68 -2.79 -7.74
CA ASP A 41 -13.94 -3.34 -8.25
C ASP A 41 -14.52 -4.38 -7.27
N SER A 42 -13.65 -5.26 -6.74
CA SER A 42 -14.06 -6.22 -5.70
C SER A 42 -14.57 -5.52 -4.43
N LEU A 43 -13.90 -4.46 -3.99
CA LEU A 43 -14.34 -3.64 -2.85
C LEU A 43 -15.71 -2.99 -3.10
N MET A 44 -15.92 -2.38 -4.27
CA MET A 44 -17.18 -1.72 -4.62
C MET A 44 -18.35 -2.69 -4.74
N ARG A 45 -18.08 -3.94 -5.13
CA ARG A 45 -19.07 -5.02 -5.22
C ARG A 45 -19.31 -5.74 -3.88
N ASN A 46 -18.71 -5.28 -2.79
CA ASN A 46 -18.74 -5.94 -1.48
C ASN A 46 -18.21 -7.39 -1.49
N TYR A 47 -17.29 -7.72 -2.40
CA TYR A 47 -16.63 -9.02 -2.38
C TYR A 47 -15.56 -9.09 -1.27
N PRO A 48 -15.40 -10.25 -0.62
CA PRO A 48 -14.41 -10.41 0.44
C PRO A 48 -13.00 -10.29 -0.14
N ILE A 49 -12.26 -9.30 0.33
CA ILE A 49 -10.86 -9.09 -0.06
C ILE A 49 -9.86 -9.81 0.85
N GLY A 50 -10.32 -10.77 1.66
CA GLY A 50 -9.53 -11.54 2.62
C GLY A 50 -9.15 -10.79 3.90
N THR A 51 -8.31 -11.41 4.72
CA THR A 51 -7.82 -10.85 5.99
C THR A 51 -6.43 -10.23 5.86
N PHE A 52 -6.10 -9.33 6.78
CA PHE A 52 -4.77 -8.73 6.95
C PHE A 52 -4.17 -9.19 8.28
N LEU A 53 -2.86 -9.47 8.27
CA LEU A 53 -2.13 -9.80 9.49
C LEU A 53 -1.22 -8.62 9.87
N PHE A 54 -1.44 -8.10 11.08
CA PHE A 54 -0.69 -6.99 11.64
C PHE A 54 0.09 -7.43 12.88
N TRP A 55 1.26 -6.86 13.05
CA TRP A 55 2.11 -7.01 14.22
C TRP A 55 2.20 -5.69 14.96
N ASN A 56 1.52 -5.59 16.10
CA ASN A 56 1.60 -4.41 16.95
C ASN A 56 2.83 -4.54 17.85
N LEU A 57 3.62 -3.47 17.88
CA LEU A 57 4.89 -3.38 18.57
C LEU A 57 4.94 -2.09 19.35
N GLU A 58 5.50 -2.15 20.56
CA GLU A 58 5.96 -0.94 21.21
C GLU A 58 7.20 -0.40 20.49
N ARG A 59 7.36 0.92 20.47
CA ARG A 59 8.44 1.62 19.80
C ARG A 59 9.82 1.04 20.13
N GLU A 60 10.06 0.72 21.39
CA GLU A 60 11.34 0.19 21.89
C GLU A 60 11.68 -1.15 21.23
N VAL A 61 10.70 -2.05 21.11
CA VAL A 61 10.85 -3.34 20.44
C VAL A 61 10.99 -3.14 18.93
N ALA A 62 10.21 -2.23 18.34
CA ALA A 62 10.26 -1.94 16.91
C ALA A 62 11.63 -1.41 16.45
N ASN A 63 12.38 -0.71 17.31
CA ASN A 63 13.72 -0.23 17.00
C ASN A 63 14.73 -1.36 16.72
N ASN A 64 14.45 -2.59 17.17
CA ASN A 64 15.29 -3.76 16.93
C ASN A 64 15.08 -4.39 15.54
N TYR A 65 14.13 -3.88 14.74
CA TYR A 65 13.79 -4.44 13.44
C TYR A 65 13.92 -3.39 12.33
N VAL A 66 14.11 -3.88 11.11
CA VAL A 66 14.15 -3.03 9.92
C VAL A 66 12.76 -2.91 9.31
N PHE A 67 12.34 -1.67 9.07
CA PHE A 67 11.06 -1.32 8.47
C PHE A 67 11.23 -0.46 7.22
N TYR A 68 10.22 -0.50 6.37
CA TYR A 68 10.09 0.28 5.16
C TYR A 68 8.77 1.04 5.16
N GLU A 69 8.78 2.21 4.52
CA GLU A 69 7.60 3.04 4.32
C GLU A 69 6.79 2.57 3.12
N PHE A 70 5.50 2.89 3.10
CA PHE A 70 4.64 2.61 1.95
C PHE A 70 4.99 3.53 0.78
N LEU A 71 4.90 2.99 -0.44
CA LEU A 71 5.04 3.77 -1.67
C LEU A 71 3.77 4.60 -1.87
N LYS A 72 3.90 5.92 -1.80
CA LYS A 72 2.85 6.86 -2.23
C LYS A 72 2.93 7.10 -3.74
N GLU A 73 4.13 7.15 -4.28
CA GLU A 73 4.38 7.27 -5.71
C GLU A 73 5.13 6.02 -6.16
N TYR A 74 4.42 5.10 -6.80
CA TYR A 74 5.02 3.91 -7.37
C TYR A 74 5.56 4.21 -8.77
N ASP A 75 6.79 3.79 -9.02
CA ASP A 75 7.40 3.76 -10.34
C ASP A 75 7.98 2.37 -10.59
N GLN A 76 7.50 1.70 -11.65
CA GLN A 76 7.96 0.38 -12.03
C GLN A 76 9.48 0.32 -12.30
N ARG A 77 10.10 1.44 -12.68
CA ARG A 77 11.55 1.55 -12.87
C ARG A 77 12.31 1.51 -11.55
N ASN A 78 11.70 2.01 -10.49
CA ASN A 78 12.27 2.08 -9.14
C ASN A 78 11.23 1.62 -8.08
N PRO A 79 10.89 0.32 -8.04
CA PRO A 79 9.79 -0.21 -7.25
C PRO A 79 10.18 -0.45 -5.78
N PHE A 80 11.16 0.28 -5.26
CA PHE A 80 11.76 0.04 -3.94
C PHE A 80 11.15 0.98 -2.90
N ASN A 81 10.60 0.38 -1.85
CA ASN A 81 10.19 1.11 -0.66
C ASN A 81 11.39 1.78 0.00
N LYS A 82 11.18 3.00 0.52
CA LYS A 82 12.20 3.69 1.31
C LYS A 82 12.34 3.01 2.67
N ARG A 83 13.59 2.76 3.09
CA ARG A 83 13.86 2.28 4.43
C ARG A 83 13.48 3.36 5.44
N LYS A 84 12.68 3.01 6.44
CA LYS A 84 12.37 3.90 7.55
C LYS A 84 13.68 4.22 8.28
N THR A 85 13.96 5.50 8.43
CA THR A 85 15.15 6.02 9.10
C THR A 85 14.74 6.97 10.23
N GLY A 86 15.60 7.17 11.23
CA GLY A 86 15.32 8.01 12.39
C GLY A 86 14.38 7.35 13.40
N ASN A 87 13.91 8.13 14.37
CA ASN A 87 13.05 7.64 15.45
C ASN A 87 11.60 7.46 14.98
N PHE A 88 10.89 6.48 15.53
CA PHE A 88 9.46 6.39 15.27
C PHE A 88 8.71 7.52 15.99
N LEU A 89 7.79 8.17 15.27
CA LEU A 89 6.97 9.26 15.81
C LEU A 89 5.90 8.74 16.78
N ASN A 90 5.38 7.54 16.54
CA ASN A 90 4.31 6.93 17.34
C ASN A 90 4.90 6.01 18.44
N PRO A 91 4.26 5.89 19.61
CA PRO A 91 4.69 4.96 20.67
C PRO A 91 4.38 3.50 20.33
N GLU A 92 3.33 3.29 19.53
CA GLU A 92 2.92 1.97 19.03
C GLU A 92 3.10 1.94 17.51
N ILE A 93 3.76 0.90 17.03
CA ILE A 93 4.13 0.67 15.63
C ILE A 93 3.42 -0.57 15.13
N ILE A 94 2.90 -0.50 13.90
CA ILE A 94 2.18 -1.59 13.28
C ILE A 94 2.97 -2.09 12.07
N GLY A 95 3.49 -3.32 12.15
CA GLY A 95 4.09 -4.02 11.03
C GLY A 95 3.06 -4.81 10.23
N VAL A 96 3.07 -4.70 8.91
CA VAL A 96 2.20 -5.51 8.03
C VAL A 96 2.88 -6.83 7.69
N LEU A 97 2.37 -7.94 8.23
CA LEU A 97 2.91 -9.28 8.00
C LEU A 97 2.28 -9.98 6.80
N ASP A 98 1.00 -9.72 6.51
CA ASP A 98 0.30 -10.23 5.33
C ASP A 98 -0.64 -9.18 4.72
N GLY A 99 -0.92 -9.33 3.43
CA GLY A 99 -1.77 -8.41 2.67
C GLY A 99 -1.06 -7.15 2.19
N GLN A 100 0.28 -7.12 2.24
CA GLN A 100 1.10 -5.99 1.80
C GLN A 100 0.69 -5.46 0.42
N GLN A 101 0.62 -6.31 -0.61
CA GLN A 101 0.33 -5.86 -1.98
C GLN A 101 -1.05 -5.18 -2.04
N ARG A 102 -2.08 -5.82 -1.46
CA ARG A 102 -3.44 -5.25 -1.40
C ARG A 102 -3.47 -3.91 -0.68
N LEU A 103 -2.79 -3.80 0.47
CA LEU A 103 -2.78 -2.56 1.25
C LEU A 103 -1.98 -1.45 0.55
N SER A 104 -0.84 -1.78 -0.07
CA SER A 104 -0.09 -0.84 -0.90
C SER A 104 -0.90 -0.37 -2.11
N SER A 105 -1.64 -1.27 -2.77
CA SER A 105 -2.55 -0.92 -3.86
C SER A 105 -3.65 0.04 -3.42
N MET A 106 -4.26 -0.20 -2.25
CA MET A 106 -5.26 0.72 -1.69
C MET A 106 -4.65 2.09 -1.39
N TYR A 107 -3.46 2.12 -0.79
CA TYR A 107 -2.77 3.36 -0.46
C TYR A 107 -2.40 4.17 -1.71
N ILE A 108 -1.78 3.53 -2.71
CA ILE A 108 -1.44 4.16 -4.00
C ILE A 108 -2.71 4.64 -4.72
N GLY A 109 -3.76 3.83 -4.76
CA GLY A 109 -5.00 4.17 -5.43
C GLY A 109 -5.75 5.34 -4.79
N LEU A 110 -5.66 5.51 -3.46
CA LEU A 110 -6.39 6.55 -2.73
C LEU A 110 -5.59 7.84 -2.53
N GLN A 111 -4.27 7.74 -2.32
CA GLN A 111 -3.44 8.89 -1.92
C GLN A 111 -2.30 9.19 -2.90
N GLY A 112 -2.10 8.33 -3.90
CA GLY A 112 -0.84 8.22 -4.61
C GLY A 112 -0.92 8.30 -6.13
N THR A 113 0.16 7.84 -6.74
CA THR A 113 0.27 7.69 -8.20
C THR A 113 0.96 6.38 -8.54
N HIS A 114 0.59 5.81 -9.68
CA HIS A 114 1.16 4.57 -10.20
C HIS A 114 1.80 4.85 -11.54
N THR A 115 3.05 4.44 -11.74
CA THR A 115 3.74 4.59 -13.02
C THR A 115 4.18 3.23 -13.49
N GLU A 116 3.67 2.81 -14.65
CA GLU A 116 4.02 1.55 -15.28
C GLU A 116 4.25 1.74 -16.78
N LYS A 117 4.99 0.79 -17.35
CA LYS A 117 5.33 0.75 -18.76
C LYS A 117 4.08 0.43 -19.58
N ALA A 118 3.85 1.20 -20.64
CA ALA A 118 2.78 0.93 -21.58
C ALA A 118 3.06 -0.35 -22.41
N PRO A 119 2.02 -1.11 -22.77
CA PRO A 119 2.16 -2.30 -23.62
C PRO A 119 2.87 -1.97 -24.94
N TYR A 120 3.65 -2.93 -25.45
CA TYR A 120 4.36 -2.85 -26.74
C TYR A 120 5.44 -1.75 -26.87
N MET A 121 5.68 -0.97 -25.82
CA MET A 121 6.74 0.04 -25.81
C MET A 121 8.11 -0.56 -25.43
N ARG A 122 9.20 0.18 -25.63
CA ARG A 122 10.56 -0.25 -25.26
C ARG A 122 10.83 0.01 -23.77
N TRP A 123 11.72 -0.78 -23.15
CA TRP A 123 12.07 -0.58 -21.73
C TRP A 123 13.00 0.63 -21.51
N SER A 124 13.82 0.94 -22.51
CA SER A 124 14.85 1.98 -22.47
C SER A 124 14.34 3.38 -22.79
N ASP A 125 13.10 3.51 -23.30
CA ASP A 125 12.51 4.79 -23.65
C ASP A 125 11.72 5.35 -22.46
N GLU A 126 12.04 6.57 -22.04
CA GLU A 126 11.40 7.21 -20.90
C GLU A 126 9.91 7.52 -21.16
N ASN A 127 9.54 7.82 -22.41
CA ASN A 127 8.15 8.08 -22.80
C ASN A 127 7.27 6.82 -22.75
N SER A 128 7.87 5.65 -22.54
CA SER A 128 7.17 4.38 -22.40
C SER A 128 6.46 4.24 -21.06
N TYR A 129 6.77 5.07 -20.06
CA TYR A 129 6.23 4.97 -18.71
C TYR A 129 5.17 6.05 -18.48
N LYS A 130 3.95 5.63 -18.14
CA LYS A 130 2.82 6.54 -17.95
C LYS A 130 2.50 6.67 -16.47
N LYS A 131 2.64 7.87 -15.93
CA LYS A 131 2.20 8.21 -14.57
C LYS A 131 0.68 8.40 -14.58
N ILE A 132 -0.02 7.63 -13.77
CA ILE A 132 -1.47 7.66 -13.65
C ILE A 132 -1.90 7.91 -12.21
N ARG A 133 -2.99 8.67 -12.06
CA ARG A 133 -3.79 8.73 -10.84
C ARG A 133 -5.00 7.83 -11.05
N ILE A 134 -5.24 6.94 -10.11
CA ILE A 134 -6.42 6.06 -10.18
C ILE A 134 -7.56 6.82 -9.53
N ILE A 135 -8.56 7.20 -10.33
CA ILE A 135 -9.72 7.96 -9.87
C ILE A 135 -10.90 7.01 -9.80
N PHE A 136 -11.44 6.82 -8.60
CA PHE A 136 -12.61 5.98 -8.38
C PHE A 136 -13.86 6.87 -8.30
N LYS A 137 -14.79 6.65 -9.22
CA LYS A 137 -16.13 7.25 -9.12
C LYS A 137 -16.98 6.35 -8.23
N LEU A 138 -17.02 6.67 -6.94
CA LEU A 138 -17.89 6.01 -5.98
C LEU A 138 -19.32 6.54 -6.17
N THR A 139 -20.12 5.83 -6.96
CA THR A 139 -21.57 6.09 -6.99
C THR A 139 -22.19 5.40 -5.78
N LEU A 140 -22.63 6.19 -4.80
CA LEU A 140 -23.56 5.69 -3.80
C LEU A 140 -24.85 5.34 -4.55
N SER A 141 -25.12 4.06 -4.74
CA SER A 141 -26.47 3.61 -5.07
C SER A 141 -27.32 3.83 -3.83
N THR A 142 -27.89 5.03 -3.71
CA THR A 142 -29.00 5.28 -2.80
C THR A 142 -30.15 4.37 -3.23
N LEU A 143 -30.42 3.36 -2.40
CA LEU A 143 -31.70 2.67 -2.37
C LEU A 143 -32.76 3.58 -1.75
#